data_AF-K2GNK1-F1
#
_entry.id   AF-K2GNK1-F1
#
_cell.length_a   1.000
_cell.length_b   1.000
_cell.length_c   1.000
_cell.angle_alpha   90.00
_cell.angle_beta   90.00
_cell.angle_gamma   90.00
#
_symmetry.space_group_name_H-M   'P 1'
#
loop_
_entity.id
_entity.type
_entity.pdbx_description
1 polymer ?
#
loop_
_entity_poly.entity_id
_entity_poly.type
_entity_poly.pdbx_seq_one_letter_code
_entity_poly.pdbx_strand_id
1 'polypeptide(L)'
;MFHSSLARCLGEFPYWERKELEELLEDKEVNDYQFSFQLTQCQECLCLSSRPTIKFLFEDGSHSHNYPRCTKCRSENVRILSLDWLEMARCPFCREKSLEKGIGGTWE
;
A
#
# COMPACT_ATOMS: atom_id res chain seq x y z
N MET A 1 10.70 14.87 -7.66
CA MET A 1 12.04 14.38 -7.27
C MET A 1 11.81 13.08 -6.51
N PHE A 2 12.10 11.94 -7.12
CA PHE A 2 11.88 10.62 -6.49
C PHE A 2 12.93 10.40 -5.42
N HIS A 3 12.53 10.36 -4.16
CA HIS A 3 13.46 10.20 -3.04
C HIS A 3 14.05 8.77 -2.93
N SER A 4 13.62 7.84 -3.79
CA SER A 4 14.11 6.45 -3.85
C SER A 4 14.07 5.94 -5.28
N SER A 5 14.97 5.01 -5.65
CA SER A 5 14.96 4.37 -6.98
C SER A 5 13.80 3.38 -7.09
N LEU A 6 13.33 3.13 -8.32
CA LEU A 6 12.26 2.15 -8.57
C LEU A 6 12.60 0.77 -7.98
N ALA A 7 13.83 0.30 -8.17
CA ALA A 7 14.30 -0.97 -7.60
C ALA A 7 14.19 -1.00 -6.05
N ARG A 8 14.48 0.13 -5.38
CA ARG A 8 14.31 0.23 -3.93
C ARG A 8 12.83 0.17 -3.55
N CYS A 9 11.96 0.88 -4.27
CA CYS A 9 10.51 0.84 -4.05
C CYS A 9 9.94 -0.57 -4.22
N LEU A 10 10.36 -1.31 -5.25
CA LEU A 10 9.96 -2.69 -5.49
C LEU A 10 10.42 -3.64 -4.36
N GLY A 11 11.55 -3.33 -3.73
CA GLY A 11 12.07 -4.07 -2.58
C GLY A 11 11.18 -4.04 -1.34
N GLU A 12 10.28 -3.06 -1.23
CA GLU A 12 9.32 -2.94 -0.11
C GLU A 12 8.14 -3.91 -0.24
N PHE A 13 7.90 -4.48 -1.43
CA PHE A 13 6.78 -5.39 -1.67
C PHE A 13 7.10 -6.83 -1.26
N PRO A 14 6.10 -7.60 -0.77
CA PRO A 14 6.25 -9.04 -0.58
C PRO A 14 6.67 -9.73 -1.87
N TYR A 15 7.44 -10.83 -1.75
CA TYR A 15 8.03 -11.54 -2.89
C TYR A 15 7.08 -11.74 -4.09
N TRP A 16 5.85 -12.22 -3.85
CA TRP A 16 4.89 -12.52 -4.92
C TRP A 16 4.37 -11.27 -5.62
N GLU A 17 4.06 -10.21 -4.86
CA GLU A 17 3.63 -8.93 -5.44
C GLU A 17 4.78 -8.27 -6.19
N ARG A 18 6.01 -8.34 -5.66
CA ARG A 18 7.19 -7.85 -6.36
C ARG A 18 7.38 -8.57 -7.69
N LYS A 19 7.19 -9.89 -7.73
CA LYS A 19 7.28 -10.68 -8.97
C LYS A 19 6.26 -10.23 -10.02
N GLU A 20 5.00 -10.07 -9.63
CA GLU A 20 3.93 -9.57 -10.53
C GLU A 20 4.27 -8.17 -11.07
N LEU A 21 4.86 -7.30 -10.25
CA LEU A 21 5.28 -5.95 -10.67
C LEU A 21 6.51 -6.00 -11.59
N GLU A 22 7.49 -6.86 -11.31
CA GLU A 22 8.67 -7.05 -12.17
C GLU A 22 8.26 -7.57 -13.56
N GLU A 23 7.36 -8.55 -13.64
CA GLU A 23 6.83 -9.06 -14.91
C GLU A 23 6.13 -7.96 -15.73
N LEU A 24 5.34 -7.10 -15.08
CA LEU A 24 4.71 -5.95 -15.73
C LEU A 24 5.72 -4.95 -16.31
N LEU A 25 6.89 -4.82 -15.69
CA LEU A 25 7.97 -3.94 -16.15
C LEU A 25 8.78 -4.54 -17.30
N GLU A 26 8.74 -5.86 -17.49
CA GLU A 26 9.32 -6.52 -18.66
C GLU A 26 8.45 -6.30 -19.91
N ASP A 27 7.13 -6.19 -19.74
CA ASP A 27 6.17 -6.01 -20.84
C ASP A 27 6.04 -4.56 -21.33
N LYS A 28 6.33 -3.57 -20.47
CA LYS A 28 6.07 -2.15 -20.76
C LYS A 28 7.15 -1.22 -20.20
N GLU A 29 7.55 -0.25 -21.01
CA GLU A 29 8.44 0.83 -20.56
C GLU A 29 7.68 1.84 -19.69
N VAL A 30 8.23 2.10 -18.50
CA VAL A 30 7.67 3.05 -17.53
C VAL A 30 8.21 4.44 -17.80
N ASN A 31 7.29 5.38 -18.04
CA ASN A 31 7.59 6.80 -18.14
C ASN A 31 7.70 7.45 -16.76
N ASP A 32 6.77 7.11 -15.84
CA ASP A 32 6.76 7.64 -14.48
C ASP A 32 6.14 6.66 -13.46
N TYR A 33 6.43 6.84 -12.17
CA TYR A 33 5.80 6.06 -11.11
C TYR A 33 5.58 6.86 -9.83
N GLN A 34 4.48 6.57 -9.12
CA GLN A 34 4.19 7.14 -7.81
C GLN A 34 4.21 6.04 -6.74
N PHE A 35 5.21 6.08 -5.87
CA PHE A 35 5.32 5.19 -4.71
C PHE A 35 4.86 5.89 -3.42
N SER A 36 4.09 5.18 -2.60
CA SER A 36 3.63 5.65 -1.29
C SER A 36 3.26 4.48 -0.38
N PHE A 37 3.23 4.70 0.93
CA PHE A 37 2.60 3.78 1.86
C PHE A 37 1.16 4.20 2.14
N GLN A 38 0.25 3.24 2.15
CA GLN A 38 -1.16 3.44 2.44
C GLN A 38 -1.60 2.56 3.60
N LEU A 39 -2.46 3.10 4.47
CA LEU A 39 -3.11 2.32 5.49
C LEU A 39 -4.27 1.55 4.85
N THR A 40 -4.31 0.24 5.08
CA THR A 40 -5.33 -0.64 4.54
C THR A 40 -6.01 -1.46 5.63
N GLN A 41 -7.25 -1.88 5.37
CA GLN A 41 -8.02 -2.77 6.21
C GLN A 41 -8.59 -3.93 5.39
N CYS A 42 -8.27 -5.16 5.77
CA CYS A 42 -8.96 -6.32 5.23
C CYS A 42 -10.40 -6.36 5.73
N GLN A 43 -11.37 -6.52 4.82
CA GLN A 43 -12.79 -6.58 5.19
C GLN A 43 -13.21 -7.96 5.71
N GLU A 44 -12.39 -9.01 5.49
CA GLU A 44 -12.66 -10.36 6.00
C GLU A 44 -12.17 -10.56 7.44
N CYS A 45 -10.91 -10.22 7.72
CA CYS A 45 -10.30 -10.46 9.03
C CYS A 45 -10.07 -9.19 9.86
N LEU A 46 -10.49 -8.03 9.34
CA LEU A 46 -10.40 -6.70 9.96
C LEU A 46 -8.98 -6.24 10.33
N CYS A 47 -7.95 -6.93 9.81
CA CYS A 47 -6.56 -6.59 10.03
C CYS A 47 -6.23 -5.24 9.37
N LEU A 48 -5.67 -4.33 10.17
CA LEU A 48 -5.12 -3.04 9.75
C LEU A 48 -3.63 -3.18 9.47
N SER A 49 -3.15 -2.64 8.36
CA SER A 49 -1.74 -2.69 7.98
C SER A 49 -1.32 -1.49 7.14
N SER A 50 -0.10 -0.99 7.35
CA SER A 50 0.56 -0.09 6.40
C SER A 50 1.16 -0.91 5.26
N ARG A 51 0.89 -0.53 4.01
CA ARG A 51 1.24 -1.31 2.82
C ARG A 51 1.87 -0.41 1.76
N PRO A 52 2.93 -0.87 1.08
CA PRO A 52 3.46 -0.15 -0.08
C PRO A 52 2.43 -0.18 -1.21
N THR A 53 2.33 0.95 -1.91
CA THR A 53 1.52 1.11 -3.12
C THR A 53 2.35 1.82 -4.17
N ILE A 54 2.25 1.33 -5.40
CA ILE A 54 2.91 1.90 -6.57
C ILE A 54 1.90 2.05 -7.70
N LYS A 55 1.92 3.22 -8.34
CA LYS A 55 1.19 3.50 -9.57
C LYS A 55 2.19 3.74 -10.68
N PHE A 56 2.05 3.04 -11.80
CA PHE A 56 2.87 3.24 -12.99
C PHE A 56 2.11 4.09 -14.01
N LEU A 57 2.84 4.97 -14.69
CA LEU A 57 2.47 5.63 -15.93
C LEU A 57 3.44 5.11 -17.00
N PHE A 58 2.91 4.42 -18.00
CA PHE A 58 3.69 3.84 -19.09
C PHE A 58 3.81 4.83 -20.27
N GLU A 59 4.75 4.57 -21.19
CA GLU A 59 4.93 5.43 -22.37
C GLU A 59 3.71 5.45 -23.30
N ASP A 60 2.94 4.36 -23.36
CA ASP A 60 1.69 4.26 -24.11
C ASP A 60 0.53 5.08 -23.49
N GLY A 61 0.79 5.78 -22.38
CA GLY A 61 -0.18 6.55 -21.62
C GLY A 61 -1.09 5.71 -20.74
N SER A 62 -0.90 4.39 -20.70
CA SER A 62 -1.64 3.51 -19.80
C SER A 62 -1.16 3.62 -18.36
N HIS A 63 -2.01 3.20 -17.44
CA HIS A 63 -1.73 3.22 -16.01
C HIS A 63 -1.97 1.83 -15.40
N SER A 64 -1.13 1.46 -14.44
CA SER A 64 -1.33 0.27 -13.61
C SER A 64 -1.02 0.59 -12.15
N HIS A 65 -1.56 -0.23 -11.25
CA HIS A 65 -1.33 -0.13 -9.81
C HIS A 65 -1.35 -1.51 -9.18
N ASN A 66 -0.64 -1.68 -8.06
CA ASN A 66 -0.71 -2.92 -7.31
C ASN A 66 -2.03 -3.03 -6.54
N TYR A 67 -2.62 -4.24 -6.52
CA TYR A 67 -3.79 -4.53 -5.70
C TYR A 67 -3.36 -5.09 -4.35
N PRO A 68 -3.66 -4.43 -3.23
CA PRO A 68 -3.23 -4.91 -1.93
C PRO A 68 -4.01 -6.18 -1.53
N ARG A 69 -3.30 -7.27 -1.23
CA ARG A 69 -3.86 -8.46 -0.57
C ARG A 69 -3.65 -8.38 0.94
N CYS A 70 -4.55 -8.99 1.71
CA CYS A 70 -4.39 -9.06 3.16
C CYS A 70 -3.19 -9.93 3.54
N THR A 71 -2.26 -9.41 4.32
CA THR A 71 -1.08 -10.17 4.79
C THR A 71 -1.43 -11.33 5.71
N LYS A 72 -2.59 -11.25 6.40
CA LYS A 72 -3.03 -12.26 7.37
C LYS A 72 -3.87 -13.37 6.74
N CYS A 73 -4.91 -13.03 5.98
CA CYS A 73 -5.84 -14.03 5.40
C CYS A 73 -5.75 -14.15 3.87
N ARG A 74 -4.87 -13.38 3.21
CA ARG A 74 -4.66 -13.36 1.75
C ARG A 74 -5.88 -12.94 0.91
N SER A 75 -6.98 -12.52 1.54
CA SER A 75 -8.13 -11.97 0.84
C SER A 75 -7.77 -10.72 0.04
N GLU A 76 -8.36 -10.60 -1.14
CA GLU A 76 -8.29 -9.43 -2.02
C GLU A 76 -9.28 -8.33 -1.61
N ASN A 77 -10.18 -8.63 -0.68
CA ASN A 77 -11.14 -7.68 -0.14
C ASN A 77 -10.46 -6.74 0.89
N VAL A 78 -9.63 -5.83 0.36
CA VAL A 78 -8.84 -4.88 1.14
C VAL A 78 -9.27 -3.46 0.78
N ARG A 79 -9.62 -2.70 1.81
CA ARG A 79 -10.00 -1.29 1.68
C ARG A 79 -8.82 -0.40 2.02
N ILE A 80 -8.53 0.59 1.17
CA ILE A 80 -7.61 1.68 1.49
C ILE A 80 -8.35 2.68 2.40
N LEU A 81 -7.70 3.06 3.50
CA LEU A 81 -8.24 4.00 4.48
C LEU A 81 -7.63 5.38 4.28
N SER A 82 -8.47 6.41 4.22
CA SER A 82 -8.01 7.80 4.29
C SER A 82 -7.67 8.18 5.73
N LEU A 83 -6.78 9.15 5.90
CA LEU A 83 -6.44 9.70 7.21
C LEU A 83 -7.64 10.40 7.89
N ASP A 84 -8.60 10.88 7.11
CA ASP A 84 -9.84 11.49 7.62
C ASP A 84 -10.75 10.42 8.23
N TRP A 85 -10.79 9.22 7.64
CA TRP A 85 -11.56 8.10 8.19
C TRP A 85 -11.04 7.68 9.58
N LEU A 86 -9.73 7.79 9.82
CA LEU A 86 -9.12 7.43 11.11
C LEU A 86 -9.67 8.25 12.29
N GLU A 87 -10.08 9.50 12.07
CA GLU A 87 -10.59 10.36 13.14
C GLU A 87 -11.95 9.88 13.66
N MET A 88 -12.72 9.22 12.79
CA MET A 88 -14.02 8.63 13.13
C MET A 88 -13.92 7.13 13.38
N ALA A 89 -12.76 6.52 13.15
CA ALA A 89 -12.58 5.08 13.20
C ALA A 89 -12.66 4.57 14.65
N ARG A 90 -13.53 3.58 14.85
CA ARG A 90 -13.56 2.77 16.07
C ARG A 90 -12.62 1.59 15.92
N CYS A 91 -12.06 1.13 17.03
CA CYS A 91 -11.25 -0.08 17.07
C CYS A 91 -12.03 -1.25 16.47
N PRO A 92 -11.52 -1.94 15.43
CA PRO A 92 -12.26 -3.01 14.77
C PRO A 92 -12.52 -4.22 15.67
N PHE A 93 -11.74 -4.37 16.76
CA PHE A 93 -11.86 -5.49 17.69
C PHE A 93 -12.85 -5.20 18.83
N CYS A 94 -12.71 -4.08 19.53
CA CYS A 94 -13.58 -3.76 20.68
C CYS A 94 -14.75 -2.84 20.34
N ARG A 95 -14.71 -2.10 19.23
CA ARG A 95 -15.71 -1.11 18.76
C ARG A 95 -16.00 0.05 19.70
N GLU A 96 -15.50 0.03 20.93
CA GLU A 96 -15.73 1.06 21.94
C GLU A 96 -14.76 2.23 21.81
N LYS A 97 -13.46 1.96 21.65
CA LYS A 97 -12.41 2.98 21.63
C LYS A 97 -12.19 3.54 20.23
N SER A 98 -11.92 4.83 20.13
CA SER A 98 -11.43 5.47 18.90
C SER A 98 -9.96 5.12 18.67
N LEU A 99 -9.52 5.19 17.40
CA LEU A 99 -8.09 5.17 17.09
C LEU A 99 -7.46 6.52 17.48
N GLU A 100 -6.22 6.47 17.95
CA GLU A 100 -5.43 7.66 18.32
C GLU A 100 -4.31 7.86 17.29
N LYS A 101 -4.06 9.12 16.91
CA LYS A 101 -2.93 9.49 16.05
C LYS A 101 -1.76 9.88 16.96
N GLY A 102 -0.61 9.24 16.76
CA GLY A 102 0.64 9.58 17.46
C GLY A 102 1.78 9.76 16.47
N ILE A 103 2.71 10.66 16.78
CA ILE A 103 3.98 10.80 16.05
C ILE A 103 5.01 10.00 16.83
N GLY A 104 5.56 8.96 16.21
CA GLY A 104 6.65 8.16 16.76
C GLY A 104 7.94 8.42 16.00
N GLY A 105 9.01 8.79 16.71
CA GLY A 105 10.34 8.90 16.15
C GLY A 105 11.38 9.19 17.23
N THR A 106 12.43 8.39 17.29
CA THR A 106 13.72 8.78 17.88
C THR A 106 14.62 9.19 16.72
N TRP A 107 15.02 10.46 16.68
CA TRP A 107 16.13 10.90 15.85
C TRP A 107 17.40 10.80 16.72
N GLU A 108 18.06 9.65 16.71
CA GLU A 108 19.45 9.50 17.14
C GLU A 108 20.26 8.85 16.00
#